data_AF-A0A948Q9E5-F1
#
_entry.id   AF-A0A948Q9E5-F1
#
_cell.length_a   1.000
_cell.length_b   1.000
_cell.length_c   1.000
_cell.angle_alpha   90.00
_cell.angle_beta   90.00
_cell.angle_gamma   90.00
#
_symmetry.space_group_name_H-M   'P 1'
#
loop_
_entity.id
_entity.type
_entity.pdbx_description
1 polymer ?
#
loop_
_entity_poly.entity_id
_entity_poly.type
_entity_poly.pdbx_seq_one_letter_code
_entity_poly.pdbx_strand_id
1 'polypeptide(L)'
;IHGEGISAESCLLDMGVETGLVEKAGSWYIYKGERIGQGRDNARIYLKENSDKAKELDLLLREKFLDSKGNVGEKKKTSAQKEKVGK
;
A
#
# COMPACT_ATOMS: atom_id res chain seq x y z
N ILE A 1 -23.91 -0.38 -0.49
CA ILE A 1 -23.98 1.04 -0.07
C ILE A 1 -22.73 1.35 0.75
N HIS A 2 -21.80 2.13 0.19
CA HIS A 2 -20.46 2.35 0.73
C HIS A 2 -20.50 3.53 1.73
N GLY A 3 -20.64 3.20 3.01
CA GLY A 3 -20.91 4.16 4.09
C GLY A 3 -19.75 4.44 5.05
N GLU A 4 -18.50 4.24 4.65
CA GLU A 4 -17.33 4.68 5.45
C GLU A 4 -16.44 5.54 4.57
N GLY A 5 -16.78 6.83 4.52
CA GLY A 5 -15.92 7.89 3.99
C GLY A 5 -14.59 7.91 4.74
N ILE A 6 -13.49 8.02 3.99
CA ILE A 6 -12.11 8.18 4.46
C ILE A 6 -11.81 7.36 5.74
N SER A 7 -11.85 6.02 5.65
CA SER A 7 -11.32 5.16 6.72
C SER A 7 -9.82 5.43 6.88
N ALA A 8 -9.33 5.45 8.13
CA ALA A 8 -7.91 5.66 8.43
C ALA A 8 -7.03 4.67 7.66
N GLU A 9 -7.51 3.44 7.48
CA GLU A 9 -6.91 2.34 6.73
C GLU A 9 -6.76 2.68 5.24
N SER A 10 -7.71 3.43 4.66
CA SER A 10 -7.58 3.90 3.27
C SER A 10 -6.57 5.03 3.12
N CYS A 11 -6.41 5.87 4.13
CA CYS A 11 -5.35 6.87 4.17
C CYS A 11 -3.98 6.20 4.35
N LEU A 12 -3.91 5.21 5.23
CA LEU A 12 -2.72 4.41 5.50
C LEU A 12 -2.24 3.66 4.26
N LEU A 13 -3.17 3.06 3.51
CA LEU A 13 -2.88 2.38 2.25
C LEU A 13 -2.37 3.36 1.19
N ASP A 14 -2.95 4.56 1.11
CA ASP A 14 -2.54 5.61 0.16
C ASP A 14 -1.11 6.06 0.46
N MET A 15 -0.85 6.46 1.71
CA MET A 15 0.49 6.82 2.19
C MET A 15 1.49 5.67 2.03
N GLY A 16 1.06 4.42 2.27
CA GLY A 16 1.88 3.23 2.07
C GLY A 16 2.32 3.05 0.61
N VAL A 17 1.43 3.32 -0.34
CA VAL A 17 1.76 3.30 -1.77
C VAL A 17 2.67 4.46 -2.15
N GLU A 18 2.38 5.67 -1.64
CA GLU A 18 3.20 6.86 -1.91
C GLU A 18 4.63 6.73 -1.38
N THR A 19 4.80 6.13 -0.21
CA THR A 19 6.12 5.91 0.41
C THR A 19 6.87 4.68 -0.11
N GLY A 20 6.20 3.85 -0.92
CA GLY A 20 6.72 2.59 -1.46
C GLY A 20 6.72 1.42 -0.47
N LEU A 21 6.03 1.54 0.67
CA LEU A 21 5.84 0.45 1.63
C LEU A 21 4.83 -0.60 1.12
N VAL A 22 3.88 -0.15 0.30
CA VAL A 22 2.88 -0.99 -0.37
C VAL A 22 3.12 -0.93 -1.87
N GLU A 23 3.39 -2.09 -2.46
CA GLU A 23 3.57 -2.24 -3.90
C GLU A 23 2.24 -2.58 -4.57
N LYS A 24 2.06 -2.11 -5.80
CA LYS A 24 0.87 -2.40 -6.61
C LYS A 24 1.25 -3.19 -7.85
N ALA A 25 0.89 -4.47 -7.87
CA ALA A 25 1.04 -5.36 -9.03
C ALA A 25 -0.28 -5.44 -9.81
N GLY A 26 -0.50 -4.48 -10.71
CA GLY A 26 -1.72 -4.39 -11.49
C GLY A 26 -2.93 -4.04 -10.62
N SER A 27 -3.85 -5.00 -10.43
CA SER A 27 -4.98 -4.87 -9.50
C SER A 27 -4.67 -5.37 -8.09
N TRP A 28 -3.52 -5.99 -7.85
CA TRP A 28 -3.14 -6.52 -6.53
C TRP A 28 -2.31 -5.50 -5.74
N TYR A 29 -2.63 -5.38 -4.45
CA TYR A 29 -1.83 -4.68 -3.47
C TYR A 29 -0.97 -5.70 -2.71
N ILE A 30 0.31 -5.37 -2.55
CA ILE A 30 1.32 -6.21 -1.92
C ILE A 30 1.98 -5.40 -0.82
N TYR A 31 1.96 -5.92 0.40
CA TYR A 31 2.63 -5.30 1.55
C TYR A 31 3.71 -6.25 2.04
N LYS A 32 4.97 -5.78 2.10
CA LYS A 32 6.14 -6.59 2.49
C LYS A 32 6.25 -7.94 1.74
N GLY A 33 5.87 -7.98 0.46
CA GLY A 33 5.89 -9.20 -0.35
C GLY A 33 4.66 -10.11 -0.21
N GLU A 34 3.72 -9.80 0.70
CA GLU A 34 2.46 -10.54 0.85
C GLU A 34 1.32 -9.83 0.10
N ARG A 35 0.51 -10.58 -0.66
CA ARG A 35 -0.65 -10.04 -1.36
C ARG A 35 -1.78 -9.79 -0.37
N ILE A 36 -2.04 -8.52 -0.07
CA ILE A 36 -3.05 -8.11 0.91
C ILE A 36 -4.45 -7.97 0.33
N GLY A 37 -4.58 -7.82 -0.99
CA GLY A 37 -5.90 -7.80 -1.63
C GLY A 37 -5.90 -7.31 -3.06
N GLN A 38 -6.96 -7.69 -3.80
CA GLN A 38 -7.21 -7.19 -5.14
C GLN A 38 -8.07 -5.93 -5.07
N GLY A 39 -7.52 -4.79 -5.45
CA GLY A 39 -8.18 -3.48 -5.40
C GLY A 39 -8.07 -2.83 -4.03
N ARG A 40 -8.33 -1.51 -4.01
CA ARG A 40 -8.20 -0.67 -2.81
C ARG A 40 -9.12 -1.12 -1.68
N ASP A 41 -10.31 -1.60 -2.03
CA ASP A 41 -11.34 -1.99 -1.06
C ASP A 41 -10.93 -3.24 -0.28
N ASN A 42 -10.51 -4.31 -0.98
CA ASN A 42 -10.01 -5.53 -0.32
C ASN A 42 -8.74 -5.28 0.49
N ALA A 43 -7.81 -4.45 -0.01
CA ALA A 43 -6.61 -4.09 0.75
C ALA A 43 -6.94 -3.29 2.03
N ARG A 44 -7.97 -2.41 1.98
CA ARG A 44 -8.50 -1.73 3.17
C ARG A 44 -9.09 -2.73 4.16
N ILE A 45 -9.91 -3.66 3.68
CA ILE A 45 -10.53 -4.70 4.52
C ILE A 45 -9.45 -5.53 5.21
N TYR A 46 -8.41 -5.96 4.48
CA TYR A 46 -7.29 -6.69 5.07
C TYR A 46 -6.62 -5.90 6.19
N LEU A 47 -6.34 -4.59 6.00
CA LEU A 47 -5.75 -3.76 7.07
C LEU A 47 -6.70 -3.54 8.24
N LYS A 48 -8.01 -3.47 7.99
CA LYS A 48 -9.06 -3.35 9.01
C LYS A 48 -9.16 -4.63 9.86
N GLU A 49 -9.11 -5.79 9.22
CA GLU A 49 -9.12 -7.10 9.88
C GLU A 49 -7.78 -7.40 10.57
N ASN A 50 -6.66 -6.88 10.03
CA ASN A 50 -5.31 -7.07 10.56
C ASN A 50 -4.76 -5.77 11.14
N SER A 51 -5.33 -5.35 12.27
CA SER A 51 -4.91 -4.13 12.99
C SER A 51 -3.41 -4.12 13.35
N ASP A 52 -2.78 -5.29 13.56
CA ASP A 52 -1.34 -5.40 13.78
C ASP A 52 -0.52 -4.95 12.57
N LYS A 53 -0.96 -5.32 11.36
CA LYS A 53 -0.33 -4.90 10.09
C LYS A 53 -0.54 -3.42 9.84
N ALA A 54 -1.73 -2.90 10.17
CA ALA A 54 -2.01 -1.48 10.08
C ALA A 54 -1.12 -0.65 11.02
N LYS A 55 -0.96 -1.07 12.28
CA LYS A 55 -0.04 -0.40 13.22
C LYS A 55 1.41 -0.46 12.74
N GLU A 56 1.82 -1.60 12.20
CA GLU A 56 3.17 -1.74 11.65
C GLU A 56 3.41 -0.77 10.48
N LEU A 57 2.45 -0.67 9.55
CA LEU A 57 2.53 0.26 8.43
C LEU A 57 2.54 1.72 8.91
N ASP A 58 1.73 2.07 9.92
CA ASP A 58 1.74 3.39 10.56
C ASP A 58 3.11 3.75 11.17
N LEU A 59 3.71 2.82 11.92
CA LEU A 59 5.02 3.01 12.52
C LEU A 59 6.10 3.23 11.46
N LEU A 60 6.09 2.45 10.38
CA LEU A 60 7.03 2.58 9.26
C LEU A 60 6.86 3.91 8.52
N LEU A 61 5.61 4.33 8.31
CA LEU A 61 5.30 5.65 7.75
C LEU A 61 5.85 6.75 8.66
N ARG A 62 5.56 6.67 9.96
CA ARG A 62 5.99 7.66 10.94
C ARG A 62 7.51 7.74 11.03
N GLU A 63 8.21 6.61 11.01
CA GLU A 63 9.68 6.54 10.95
C GLU A 63 10.23 7.21 9.68
N LYS A 64 9.66 6.89 8.51
CA LYS A 64 10.00 7.56 7.24
C LYS A 64 9.84 9.08 7.30
N PHE A 65 8.76 9.58 7.90
CA PHE A 65 8.50 11.02 7.99
C PHE A 65 9.31 11.72 9.10
N LEU A 66 9.63 11.01 10.19
CA LEU A 66 10.44 11.54 11.30
C LEU A 66 11.93 11.60 10.93
N ASP A 67 12.44 10.61 10.20
CA ASP A 67 13.84 10.57 9.75
C ASP A 67 14.08 11.51 8.55
N SER A 68 13.05 11.78 7.76
CA SER A 68 13.13 12.68 6.60
C SER A 68 12.97 14.15 6.99
N LYS A 69 14.07 14.80 7.39
CA LYS A 69 14.24 16.23 7.08
C LYS A 69 14.31 16.43 5.56
N GLY A 70 13.14 16.60 4.94
CA GLY A 70 12.96 17.48 3.79
C GLY A 70 13.28 16.94 2.38
N ASN A 71 12.96 15.69 2.04
CA ASN A 71 12.91 15.29 0.62
C ASN A 71 11.84 14.21 0.37
N VAL A 72 10.59 14.60 0.13
CA VAL A 72 9.60 13.70 -0.49
C VAL A 72 9.35 14.19 -1.91
N GLY A 73 10.24 13.77 -2.80
CA GLY A 73 10.17 14.11 -4.19
C GLY A 73 11.29 13.50 -4.99
N GLU A 74 11.41 12.16 -5.05
CA GLU A 74 11.85 11.52 -6.30
C GLU A 74 11.65 10.00 -6.33
N LYS A 75 10.71 9.61 -7.20
CA LYS A 75 10.76 8.53 -8.21
C LYS A 75 11.55 7.25 -7.86
N LYS A 76 10.83 6.13 -7.96
CA LYS A 76 11.24 5.06 -8.90
C LYS A 76 10.02 4.36 -9.51
N LYS A 77 9.79 4.66 -10.79
CA LYS A 77 9.17 3.72 -11.73
C LYS A 77 10.14 2.55 -11.91
N THR A 78 9.63 1.34 -11.80
CA THR A 78 10.14 0.15 -12.48
C THR A 78 8.90 -0.57 -13.02
N SER A 79 8.42 -0.24 -14.24
CA SER A 79 8.62 -1.03 -15.48
C SER A 79 8.30 -2.53 -15.29
N ALA A 80 7.12 -3.03 -15.67
CA ALA A 80 6.63 -3.34 -17.02
C ALA A 80 7.23 -4.63 -17.64
N GLN A 81 6.33 -5.44 -18.24
CA GLN A 81 6.53 -6.60 -19.15
C GLN A 81 6.92 -7.92 -18.48
N LYS A 82 6.51 -9.14 -18.89
CA LYS A 82 5.69 -9.80 -19.94
C LYS A 82 5.44 -11.22 -19.35
N GLU A 83 4.51 -12.07 -19.77
CA GLU A 83 4.52 -12.78 -21.04
C GLU A 83 3.32 -13.74 -21.14
N LYS A 84 2.83 -13.95 -22.36
CA LYS A 84 1.88 -15.00 -22.75
C LYS A 84 2.56 -16.37 -22.70
N VAL A 85 1.90 -17.40 -22.17
CA VAL A 85 1.89 -18.79 -22.66
C VAL A 85 0.58 -19.37 -22.08
N GLY A 86 -0.41 -19.82 -22.83
CA GLY A 86 -0.33 -20.63 -24.04
C GLY A 86 -0.77 -22.05 -23.68
N LYS A 87 -2.09 -22.28 -23.62
CA LYS A 87 -2.74 -23.45 -24.20
C LYS A 87 -4.21 -23.15 -24.45
#